data_AF-A0A7S0E783-F1
#
_entry.id   AF-A0A7S0E783-F1
#
_cell.length_a   1.000
_cell.length_b   1.000
_cell.length_c   1.000
_cell.angle_alpha   90.00
_cell.angle_beta   90.00
_cell.angle_gamma   90.00
#
_symmetry.space_group_name_H-M   'P 1'
#
loop_
_entity.id
_entity.type
_entity.pdbx_description
1 polymer ?
#
loop_
_entity_poly.entity_id
_entity_poly.type
_entity_poly.pdbx_seq_one_letter_code
_entity_poly.pdbx_strand_id
1 'polypeptide(L)'
;KACLPCRRLKKKCDGTSPCLNCQIRGKASSCTMLEPKESCNFCKRRKVRCDKMRPCSRCVSSGRQDECKGLESMEEIQQAGSDVSDENDDILESGQADALDLSRAASSADENLELASAG
;
A
#
# COMPACT_ATOMS: atom_id res chain seq x y z
N LYS A 1 13.76 8.89 -19.62
CA LYS A 1 12.99 9.84 -18.77
C LYS A 1 13.71 11.20 -18.81
N ALA A 2 13.02 12.34 -18.69
CA ALA A 2 13.65 13.65 -18.82
C ALA A 2 14.00 14.27 -17.47
N CYS A 3 15.15 14.93 -17.38
CA CYS A 3 15.64 15.59 -16.18
C CYS A 3 14.70 16.73 -15.71
N LEU A 4 14.68 17.07 -14.42
CA LEU A 4 13.85 18.17 -13.87
C LEU A 4 14.07 19.51 -14.60
N PRO A 5 15.32 19.97 -14.83
CA PRO A 5 15.57 21.16 -15.65
C PRO A 5 14.97 21.06 -17.05
N CYS A 6 15.18 19.94 -17.73
CA CYS A 6 14.76 19.68 -19.11
C CYS A 6 13.24 19.69 -19.24
N ARG A 7 12.54 19.04 -18.29
CA ARG A 7 11.07 19.04 -18.17
C ARG A 7 10.53 20.45 -17.96
N ARG A 8 11.08 21.21 -17.00
CA ARG A 8 10.66 22.61 -16.73
C ARG A 8 10.83 23.51 -17.95
N LEU A 9 11.90 23.28 -18.71
CA LEU A 9 12.24 24.05 -19.90
C LEU A 9 11.57 23.54 -21.17
N LYS A 10 10.82 22.43 -21.10
CA LYS A 10 10.23 21.72 -22.24
C LYS A 10 11.26 21.46 -23.36
N LYS A 11 12.46 21.02 -22.98
CA LYS A 11 13.56 20.69 -23.91
C LYS A 11 13.81 19.18 -23.94
N LYS A 12 14.41 18.73 -25.05
CA LYS A 12 14.86 17.34 -25.21
C LYS A 12 15.90 17.02 -24.14
N CYS A 13 15.82 15.84 -23.56
CA CYS A 13 16.73 15.35 -22.55
C CYS A 13 17.38 14.06 -23.04
N ASP A 14 18.70 14.00 -22.93
CA ASP A 14 19.51 12.86 -23.39
C ASP A 14 19.48 11.70 -22.37
N GLY A 15 19.00 11.95 -21.16
CA GLY A 15 18.75 10.92 -20.14
C GLY A 15 19.99 10.49 -19.36
N THR A 16 21.18 10.98 -19.73
CA THR A 16 22.40 10.88 -18.92
C THR A 16 22.35 11.83 -17.73
N SER A 17 23.05 11.52 -16.63
CA SER A 17 23.13 12.37 -15.45
C SER A 17 24.60 12.73 -15.18
N PRO A 18 25.04 13.98 -15.41
CA PRO A 18 24.28 15.11 -15.94
C PRO A 18 23.97 14.97 -17.45
N CYS A 19 22.83 15.52 -17.88
CA CYS A 19 22.43 15.50 -19.28
C CYS A 19 23.31 16.44 -20.11
N LEU A 20 23.56 16.15 -21.40
CA LEU A 20 24.42 16.98 -22.26
C LEU A 20 23.91 18.43 -22.33
N ASN A 21 22.59 18.59 -22.49
CA ASN A 21 21.94 19.89 -22.45
C ASN A 21 22.13 20.63 -21.11
N CYS A 22 22.23 19.91 -20.00
CA CYS A 22 22.42 20.45 -18.68
C CYS A 22 23.87 20.89 -18.47
N GLN A 23 24.81 20.11 -19.01
CA GLN A 23 26.22 20.39 -19.00
C GLN A 23 26.55 21.64 -19.81
N ILE A 24 26.07 21.73 -21.07
CA ILE A 24 26.26 22.89 -21.94
C ILE A 24 25.71 24.18 -21.29
N ARG A 25 24.63 24.06 -20.51
CA ARG A 25 23.98 25.20 -19.86
C ARG A 25 24.58 25.57 -18.49
N GLY A 26 25.64 24.89 -18.05
CA GLY A 26 26.22 25.10 -16.72
C GLY A 26 25.28 24.71 -15.57
N LYS A 27 24.27 23.87 -15.84
CA LYS A 27 23.27 23.39 -14.87
C LYS A 27 23.44 21.90 -14.54
N ALA A 28 24.61 21.34 -14.83
CA ALA A 28 24.94 19.93 -14.58
C ALA A 28 24.69 19.54 -13.11
N SER A 29 25.07 20.39 -12.16
CA SER A 29 24.86 20.18 -10.72
C SER A 29 23.39 20.08 -10.31
N SER A 30 22.49 20.68 -11.08
CA SER A 30 21.04 20.64 -10.84
C SER A 30 20.30 19.62 -11.73
N CYS A 31 21.05 18.83 -12.50
CA CYS A 31 20.49 17.80 -13.37
C CYS A 31 20.08 16.59 -12.54
N THR A 32 18.85 16.60 -12.05
CA THR A 32 18.27 15.48 -11.32
C THR A 32 17.16 14.84 -12.16
N MET A 33 17.19 13.52 -12.28
CA MET A 33 16.13 12.73 -12.92
C MET A 33 14.94 12.44 -11.99
N LEU A 34 14.94 13.01 -10.77
CA LEU A 34 13.93 12.80 -9.75
C LEU A 34 12.53 13.24 -10.22
N GLU A 35 11.51 12.50 -9.79
CA GLU A 35 10.12 12.90 -10.02
C GLU A 35 9.79 14.17 -9.21
N PRO A 36 9.06 15.14 -9.79
CA PRO A 36 8.65 16.32 -9.04
C PRO A 36 7.69 15.92 -7.92
N LYS A 37 8.02 16.24 -6.67
CA LYS A 37 7.12 16.05 -5.53
C LYS A 37 5.73 16.64 -5.82
N GLU A 38 4.70 15.81 -5.70
CA GLU A 38 3.32 16.21 -5.90
C GLU A 38 2.76 16.99 -4.70
N SER A 39 1.73 17.80 -4.97
CA SER A 39 0.92 18.42 -3.92
C SER A 39 0.31 17.34 -3.01
N CYS A 40 0.19 17.60 -1.70
CA CYS A 40 -0.49 16.65 -0.81
C CYS A 40 -1.95 16.46 -1.23
N ASN A 41 -2.53 15.33 -0.86
CA ASN A 41 -3.93 15.01 -1.15
C ASN A 41 -4.88 16.11 -0.68
N PHE A 42 -4.62 16.69 0.50
CA PHE A 42 -5.39 17.79 1.05
C PHE A 42 -5.38 19.05 0.16
N CYS A 43 -4.19 19.54 -0.20
CA CYS A 43 -4.06 20.71 -1.07
C CYS A 43 -4.59 20.43 -2.49
N LYS A 44 -4.41 19.20 -2.99
CA LYS A 44 -4.90 18.75 -4.30
C LYS A 44 -6.43 18.77 -4.34
N ARG A 45 -7.11 18.21 -3.33
CA ARG A 45 -8.57 18.24 -3.18
C ARG A 45 -9.12 19.67 -3.07
N ARG A 46 -8.44 20.53 -2.30
CA ARG A 46 -8.82 21.94 -2.14
C ARG A 46 -8.41 22.84 -3.29
N LYS A 47 -7.67 22.32 -4.28
CA LYS A 47 -7.11 23.08 -5.41
C LYS A 47 -6.29 24.31 -4.97
N VAL A 48 -5.61 24.21 -3.83
CA VAL A 48 -4.73 25.26 -3.31
C VAL A 48 -3.27 24.94 -3.57
N ARG A 49 -2.43 25.98 -3.59
CA ARG A 49 -0.98 25.81 -3.71
C ARG A 49 -0.43 25.05 -2.50
N CYS A 50 0.42 24.06 -2.78
CA CYS A 50 1.11 23.26 -1.77
C CYS A 50 2.60 23.60 -1.79
N ASP A 51 3.20 23.80 -0.62
CA ASP A 51 4.63 24.06 -0.46
C ASP A 51 5.48 22.79 -0.64
N LYS A 52 4.83 21.63 -0.82
CA LYS A 52 5.44 20.31 -1.07
C LYS A 52 6.41 19.82 0.02
N MET A 53 6.53 20.56 1.11
CA MET A 53 7.04 20.10 2.40
C MET A 53 6.05 19.10 3.02
N ARG A 54 6.56 18.20 3.85
CA ARG A 54 5.77 17.20 4.57
C ARG A 54 6.11 17.29 6.06
N PRO A 55 5.15 17.66 6.93
CA PRO A 55 3.84 18.22 6.61
C PRO A 55 3.93 19.57 5.87
N CYS A 56 2.93 19.90 5.07
CA CYS A 56 2.90 21.14 4.31
C CYS A 56 2.53 22.32 5.23
N SER A 57 3.07 23.53 5.01
CA SER A 57 2.78 24.69 5.87
C SER A 57 1.28 24.94 6.02
N ARG A 58 0.52 24.80 4.92
CA ARG A 58 -0.96 24.90 4.93
C ARG A 58 -1.62 23.88 5.85
N CYS A 59 -1.08 22.67 5.87
CA CYS A 59 -1.59 21.53 6.60
C CYS A 59 -1.33 21.72 8.10
N VAL A 60 -0.14 22.19 8.45
CA VAL A 60 0.25 22.59 9.81
C VAL A 60 -0.66 23.73 10.30
N SER A 61 -0.81 24.81 9.53
CA SER A 61 -1.70 25.92 9.88
C SER A 61 -3.18 25.51 9.99
N SER A 62 -3.58 24.41 9.35
CA SER A 62 -4.95 23.89 9.43
C SER A 62 -5.16 22.89 10.58
N GLY A 63 -4.12 22.58 11.36
CA GLY A 63 -4.16 21.53 12.40
C GLY A 63 -4.36 20.13 11.83
N ARG A 64 -4.03 19.90 10.56
CA ARG A 64 -4.23 18.63 9.82
C ARG A 64 -2.93 18.14 9.20
N GLN A 65 -1.86 18.16 9.99
CA GLN A 65 -0.56 17.63 9.55
C GLN A 65 -0.60 16.11 9.32
N ASP A 66 -1.40 15.37 10.08
CA ASP A 66 -1.54 13.91 10.01
C ASP A 66 -2.18 13.44 8.68
N GLU A 67 -3.02 14.30 8.10
CA GLU A 67 -3.64 14.07 6.79
C GLU A 67 -2.77 14.56 5.62
N CYS A 68 -1.60 15.16 5.88
CA CYS A 68 -0.71 15.70 4.87
C CYS A 68 0.11 14.60 4.17
N LYS A 69 -0.58 13.69 3.48
CA LYS A 69 0.06 12.59 2.74
C LYS A 69 0.30 12.99 1.28
N GLY A 70 1.51 12.73 0.77
CA GLY A 70 1.80 12.73 -0.66
C GLY A 70 1.48 11.36 -1.26
N LEU A 71 1.43 11.27 -2.58
CA LEU A 71 1.67 9.97 -3.23
C LEU A 71 3.15 9.67 -2.97
N GLU A 72 3.43 9.04 -1.84
CA GLU A 72 4.76 8.53 -1.55
C GLU A 72 5.01 7.43 -2.59
N SER A 73 6.07 7.60 -3.38
CA SER A 73 6.59 6.55 -4.24
C SER A 73 6.75 5.30 -3.38
N MET A 74 6.16 4.22 -3.85
CA MET A 74 6.03 2.92 -3.21
C MET A 74 7.40 2.20 -3.10
N GLU A 75 8.42 2.85 -2.54
CA GLU A 75 9.79 2.32 -2.42
C GLU A 75 10.26 2.05 -0.99
N GLU A 76 9.43 2.27 0.03
CA GLU A 76 9.77 1.93 1.43
C GLU A 76 8.75 0.97 2.03
N ILE A 77 8.85 -0.30 1.63
CA ILE A 77 8.48 -1.43 2.47
C ILE A 77 9.59 -2.48 2.36
N GLN A 78 10.73 -2.21 2.99
CA GLN A 78 11.60 -3.28 3.49
C GLN A 78 11.53 -3.16 5.01
N GLN A 79 10.51 -3.82 5.57
CA GLN A 79 10.33 -4.00 7.00
C GLN A 79 11.63 -4.57 7.59
N ALA A 80 12.26 -3.80 8.47
CA ALA A 80 13.18 -4.35 9.44
C ALA A 80 12.37 -5.15 10.48
N GLY A 81 12.66 -6.45 10.58
CA GLY A 81 12.52 -7.23 11.81
C GLY A 81 11.17 -7.90 12.09
N SER A 82 11.12 -9.21 11.92
CA SER A 82 10.70 -10.13 13.00
C SER A 82 11.09 -11.55 12.62
N ASP A 83 12.15 -12.03 13.28
CA ASP A 83 12.36 -13.44 13.63
C ASP A 83 11.01 -14.11 13.89
N VAL A 84 10.61 -15.05 13.03
CA VAL A 84 9.60 -16.03 13.40
C VAL A 84 10.40 -17.27 13.72
N SER A 85 10.66 -17.47 15.01
CA SER A 85 11.20 -18.71 15.54
C SER A 85 10.31 -19.85 15.04
N ASP A 86 10.90 -20.78 14.31
CA ASP A 86 10.35 -22.11 14.06
C ASP A 86 10.16 -22.83 15.40
N GLU A 87 9.04 -22.58 16.06
CA GLU A 87 8.48 -23.46 17.08
C GLU A 87 7.13 -23.96 16.55
N ASN A 88 7.18 -25.12 15.89
CA ASN A 88 6.02 -26.00 15.81
C ASN A 88 6.41 -27.36 16.40
N ASP A 89 6.09 -27.43 17.69
CA ASP A 89 5.63 -28.58 18.48
C ASP A 89 5.47 -29.90 17.72
N ASP A 90 6.31 -30.85 18.12
CA ASP A 90 5.96 -32.23 18.48
C ASP A 90 4.46 -32.58 18.43
N ILE A 91 4.04 -33.38 17.42
CA ILE A 91 2.89 -34.26 17.59
C ILE A 91 3.37 -35.71 17.40
N LEU A 92 3.52 -36.32 18.58
CA LEU A 92 3.90 -37.69 18.87
C LEU A 92 3.09 -38.71 18.06
N GLU A 93 3.80 -39.51 17.27
CA GLU A 93 3.27 -40.71 16.62
C GLU A 93 3.23 -41.85 17.66
N SER A 94 2.05 -42.10 18.23
CA SER A 94 1.78 -43.30 19.02
C SER A 94 0.52 -44.00 18.49
N GLY A 95 0.72 -45.18 17.93
CA GLY A 95 -0.35 -46.06 17.47
C GLY A 95 -1.10 -46.78 18.60
N GLN A 96 -1.92 -47.75 18.14
CA GLN A 96 -2.79 -48.70 18.87
C GLN A 96 -4.23 -48.20 19.03
N ALA A 97 -5.14 -48.62 18.17
CA ALA A 97 -5.89 -49.89 18.21
C ALA A 97 -6.97 -49.89 19.30
N ASP A 98 -8.25 -49.90 18.89
CA ASP A 98 -9.20 -50.99 19.15
C ASP A 98 -10.67 -50.53 19.14
N ALA A 99 -11.44 -51.29 18.36
CA ALA A 99 -12.75 -51.85 18.69
C ALA A 99 -14.00 -50.95 18.84
N LEU A 100 -14.96 -51.22 17.92
CA LEU A 100 -16.41 -51.40 18.13
C LEU A 100 -17.21 -50.14 18.57
N ASP A 101 -18.38 -49.82 18.04
CA ASP A 101 -19.56 -50.68 18.02
C ASP A 101 -20.68 -50.08 17.14
N LEU A 102 -21.50 -50.96 16.59
CA LEU A 102 -22.66 -50.72 15.75
C LEU A 102 -23.82 -50.07 16.51
N SER A 103 -24.37 -48.97 15.99
CA SER A 103 -25.82 -48.70 16.08
C SER A 103 -26.25 -47.79 14.92
N ARG A 104 -26.76 -48.34 13.83
CA ARG A 104 -28.18 -48.70 13.61
C ARG A 104 -29.12 -47.50 13.84
N ALA A 105 -29.22 -46.62 12.85
CA ALA A 105 -30.37 -45.75 12.66
C ALA A 105 -31.01 -46.08 11.31
N ALA A 106 -31.92 -47.05 11.34
CA ALA A 106 -32.90 -47.26 10.28
C ALA A 106 -34.25 -46.76 10.81
N SER A 107 -34.95 -46.00 9.96
CA SER A 107 -36.40 -45.77 9.99
C SER A 107 -36.87 -44.82 11.12
N SER A 108 -37.79 -43.88 10.93
CA SER A 108 -38.83 -43.68 9.90
C SER A 108 -39.62 -42.42 10.25
N ALA A 109 -40.40 -41.96 9.26
CA ALA A 109 -41.62 -41.14 9.36
C ALA A 109 -41.41 -39.63 9.61
N ASP A 110 -41.69 -38.74 8.66
CA ASP A 110 -43.01 -38.43 8.07
C ASP A 110 -43.90 -37.74 9.12
N GLU A 111 -44.01 -36.41 9.05
CA GLU A 111 -45.33 -35.79 9.01
C GLU A 111 -45.27 -34.33 8.54
N ASN A 112 -46.10 -34.09 7.56
CA ASN A 112 -46.55 -32.83 7.00
C ASN A 112 -47.44 -32.09 8.02
N LEU A 113 -47.22 -30.78 8.25
CA LEU A 113 -48.30 -29.93 8.74
C LEU A 113 -48.16 -28.48 8.22
N GLU A 114 -48.73 -28.31 7.03
CA GLU A 114 -49.55 -27.17 6.63
C GLU A 114 -50.34 -26.52 7.79
N LEU A 115 -50.32 -25.17 7.89
CA LEU A 115 -51.47 -24.25 7.72
C LEU A 115 -51.36 -22.95 8.54
N ALA A 116 -51.50 -21.84 7.81
CA ALA A 116 -52.28 -20.62 8.07
C ALA A 116 -52.35 -19.97 9.46
N SER A 117 -52.14 -18.64 9.49
CA SER A 117 -53.09 -17.58 9.92
C SER A 117 -52.30 -16.29 10.18
N ALA A 118 -52.48 -15.21 9.42
CA ALA A 118 -53.58 -14.23 9.51
C ALA A 118 -53.65 -13.52 10.87
N GLY A 119 -53.29 -12.24 10.85
CA GLY A 119 -53.40 -11.26 11.93
C GLY A 119 -52.98 -9.90 11.43
#